data_AF-A0A9D2DEW2-F1
#
_entry.id   AF-A0A9D2DEW2-F1
#
_cell.length_a   1.000
_cell.length_b   1.000
_cell.length_c   1.000
_cell.angle_alpha   90.00
_cell.angle_beta   90.00
_cell.angle_gamma   90.00
#
_symmetry.space_group_name_H-M   'P 1'
#
loop_
_entity.id
_entity.type
_entity.pdbx_description
1 polymer ?
#
loop_
_entity_poly.entity_id
_entity_poly.type
_entity_poly.pdbx_seq_one_letter_code
_entity_poly.pdbx_strand_id
1 'polypeptide(L)'
;MKDENKQRINRRRLYRTALGRFFGSIRERFDLGEDSATQAEVVASITKSVEFRGTNLWVLICATFIASLGLNVNSTAVIIGAMLVSPLMGPIMGIGLSLGINDFQLLKKSLRNFLWMFVVSIVTSSVFFLFSPYSSAQSELLARTSPTTYDVLIAFFGGLAGMLAQTRRDRTGTVISGVAIATALMPPLCTAGFGIASGSPRFIFGALYLFLINAVFIAVASYLVVAFLKYEKSVAIDQAASKRMNRYVLSAVIIVLVPSIVMTFNIFRKTQFEANVDRFVNNVFQFNKTMLVDYSSRYRYDGTHSAIEVSLVGEPLSQNVIESVRAQLPAYGLENTELSVRQADDASSVDLTKIQKSYSEIIDEKNRTIRSMEERLAAVRTVDTIAVADLSREIPHVMAGVGSVSMAKHISYDTKGVACDTTVLVTVTPAVKNGTIDTDRIREWLRTRLKNDNIVVYVVEPK
;
A
#
# COMPACT_ATOMS: atom_id res chain seq x y z
N MET A 1 42.03 5.80 45.10
CA MET A 1 40.67 6.29 45.44
C MET A 1 40.35 7.73 44.99
N LYS A 2 41.24 8.73 45.16
CA LYS A 2 40.94 10.11 44.73
C LYS A 2 40.87 10.30 43.19
N ASP A 3 41.69 9.58 42.42
CA ASP A 3 41.72 9.74 40.95
C ASP A 3 40.56 9.05 40.22
N GLU A 4 40.09 7.90 40.68
CA GLU A 4 38.91 7.24 40.12
C GLU A 4 37.63 8.09 40.28
N ASN A 5 37.52 8.80 41.41
CA ASN A 5 36.37 9.67 41.66
C ASN A 5 36.41 10.92 40.76
N LYS A 6 37.60 11.44 40.48
CA LYS A 6 37.82 12.56 39.54
C LYS A 6 37.50 12.16 38.09
N GLN A 7 37.90 10.96 37.67
CA GLN A 7 37.55 10.41 36.34
C GLN A 7 36.05 10.13 36.19
N ARG A 8 35.38 9.61 37.24
CA ARG A 8 33.91 9.40 37.23
C ARG A 8 33.14 10.73 37.14
N ILE A 9 33.58 11.77 37.83
CA ILE A 9 32.96 13.11 37.75
C ILE A 9 33.17 13.73 36.36
N ASN A 10 34.36 13.58 35.77
CA ASN A 10 34.64 14.09 34.42
C ASN A 10 33.83 13.35 33.33
N ARG A 11 33.68 12.01 33.44
CA ARG A 11 32.78 11.24 32.56
C ARG A 11 31.33 11.73 32.68
N ARG A 12 30.81 11.91 33.89
CA ARG A 12 29.42 12.39 34.09
C ARG A 12 29.20 13.79 33.52
N ARG A 13 30.18 14.70 33.61
CA ARG A 13 30.12 16.02 32.95
C ARG A 13 30.14 15.89 31.43
N LEU A 14 31.03 15.06 30.86
CA LEU A 14 31.11 14.84 29.42
C LEU A 14 29.81 14.26 28.84
N TYR A 15 29.20 13.28 29.52
CA TYR A 15 27.90 12.74 29.14
C TYR A 15 26.79 13.78 29.24
N ARG A 16 26.75 14.62 30.27
CA ARG A 16 25.77 15.72 30.38
C ARG A 16 25.92 16.73 29.24
N THR A 17 27.15 17.08 28.83
CA THR A 17 27.40 18.02 27.73
C THR A 17 27.17 17.39 26.36
N ALA A 18 27.41 16.10 26.20
CA ALA A 18 27.08 15.35 24.98
C ALA A 18 25.56 15.17 24.83
N LEU A 19 24.87 14.82 25.92
CA LEU A 19 23.42 14.69 25.95
C LEU A 19 22.73 16.04 25.76
N GLY A 20 23.26 17.11 26.36
CA GLY A 20 22.78 18.48 26.15
C GLY A 20 22.94 18.96 24.71
N ARG A 21 24.07 18.64 24.05
CA ARG A 21 24.28 18.92 22.61
C ARG A 21 23.39 18.05 21.72
N PHE A 22 23.18 16.79 22.08
CA PHE A 22 22.27 15.88 21.37
C PHE A 22 20.82 16.35 21.45
N PHE A 23 20.33 16.72 22.64
CA PHE A 23 19.01 17.31 22.81
C PHE A 23 18.90 18.70 22.18
N GLY A 24 19.99 19.48 22.14
CA GLY A 24 20.08 20.74 21.40
C GLY A 24 19.92 20.56 19.90
N SER A 25 20.67 19.65 19.28
CA SER A 25 20.54 19.31 17.86
C SER A 25 19.21 18.64 17.51
N ILE A 26 18.61 17.87 18.42
CA ILE A 26 17.24 17.36 18.24
C ILE A 26 16.28 18.53 18.24
N ARG A 27 16.36 19.44 19.22
CA ARG A 27 15.47 20.58 19.30
C ARG A 27 15.56 21.48 18.07
N GLU A 28 16.76 21.71 17.56
CA GLU A 28 17.01 22.47 16.34
C GLU A 28 16.42 21.79 15.09
N ARG A 29 16.53 20.45 14.97
CA ARG A 29 15.94 19.69 13.85
C ARG A 29 14.43 19.53 13.91
N PHE A 30 13.84 19.64 15.10
CA PHE A 30 12.38 19.60 15.32
C PHE A 30 11.78 21.00 15.46
N ASP A 31 12.57 22.07 15.34
CA ASP A 31 12.07 23.43 15.34
C ASP A 31 11.38 23.72 14.01
N LEU A 32 10.07 23.92 14.07
CA LEU A 32 9.26 24.23 12.90
C LEU A 32 9.40 25.72 12.50
N GLY A 33 10.06 26.55 13.31
CA GLY A 33 10.09 28.00 13.16
C GLY A 33 10.83 28.54 11.94
N GLU A 34 11.91 27.90 11.47
CA GLU A 34 12.74 28.43 10.38
C GLU A 34 12.04 28.43 9.01
N ASP A 35 11.21 27.41 8.75
CA ASP A 35 10.54 27.16 7.46
C ASP A 35 9.03 27.48 7.48
N SER A 36 8.49 27.95 8.61
CA SER A 36 7.06 28.19 8.79
C SER A 36 6.58 29.44 8.04
N ALA A 37 5.54 29.27 7.22
CA ALA A 37 4.74 30.35 6.68
C ALA A 37 4.02 31.11 7.81
N THR A 38 3.74 32.39 7.57
CA THR A 38 3.01 33.20 8.54
C THR A 38 1.57 32.67 8.65
N GLN A 39 0.97 32.70 9.84
CA GLN A 39 -0.41 32.23 10.04
C GLN A 39 -1.38 32.81 9.00
N ALA A 40 -1.29 34.10 8.69
CA ALA A 40 -2.13 34.75 7.68
C ALA A 40 -1.97 34.13 6.29
N GLU A 41 -0.75 33.75 5.90
CA GLU A 41 -0.45 33.10 4.61
C GLU A 41 -1.00 31.67 4.55
N VAL A 42 -0.97 30.94 5.67
CA VAL A 42 -1.52 29.58 5.79
C VAL A 42 -3.04 29.64 5.71
N VAL A 43 -3.67 30.55 6.47
CA VAL A 43 -5.12 30.76 6.47
C VAL A 43 -5.61 31.19 5.09
N ALA A 44 -4.93 32.12 4.42
CA ALA A 44 -5.29 32.55 3.08
C ALA A 44 -5.16 31.41 2.05
N SER A 45 -4.10 30.60 2.13
CA SER A 45 -3.89 29.44 1.25
C SER A 45 -5.01 28.41 1.39
N ILE A 46 -5.33 28.02 2.63
CA ILE A 46 -6.39 27.04 2.90
C ILE A 46 -7.77 27.62 2.56
N THR A 47 -8.01 28.91 2.83
CA THR A 47 -9.27 29.57 2.45
C THR A 47 -9.45 29.57 0.93
N LYS A 48 -8.37 29.73 0.17
CA LYS A 48 -8.38 29.64 -1.30
C LYS A 48 -8.62 28.20 -1.78
N SER A 49 -8.03 27.20 -1.13
CA SER A 49 -8.26 25.79 -1.49
C SER A 49 -9.66 25.29 -1.12
N VAL A 50 -10.34 25.95 -0.18
CA VAL A 50 -11.76 25.73 0.14
C VAL A 50 -12.69 26.25 -0.97
N GLU A 51 -12.25 27.19 -1.80
CA GLU A 51 -13.12 27.78 -2.83
C GLU A 51 -13.46 26.79 -3.94
N PHE A 52 -14.75 26.46 -4.00
CA PHE A 52 -15.30 25.56 -4.99
C PHE A 52 -16.11 26.35 -6.02
N ARG A 53 -15.44 26.82 -7.08
CA ARG A 53 -16.06 27.50 -8.24
C ARG A 53 -15.34 27.14 -9.54
N GLY A 54 -16.09 27.08 -10.64
CA GLY A 54 -15.57 26.96 -12.00
C GLY A 54 -14.65 25.75 -12.20
N THR A 55 -13.35 26.00 -12.35
CA THR A 55 -12.32 25.01 -12.66
C THR A 55 -12.29 23.85 -11.66
N ASN A 56 -12.40 24.11 -10.36
CA ASN A 56 -12.32 23.05 -9.34
C ASN A 56 -13.49 22.05 -9.43
N LEU A 57 -14.66 22.49 -9.89
CA LEU A 57 -15.81 21.62 -10.12
C LEU A 57 -15.57 20.69 -11.33
N TRP A 58 -15.09 21.24 -12.45
CA TRP A 58 -14.76 20.46 -13.63
C TRP A 58 -13.64 19.45 -13.36
N VAL A 59 -12.59 19.88 -12.64
CA VAL A 59 -11.50 19.00 -12.22
C VAL A 59 -12.02 17.86 -11.33
N LEU A 60 -12.94 18.13 -10.40
CA LEU A 60 -13.56 17.10 -9.56
C LEU A 60 -14.37 16.10 -10.41
N ILE A 61 -15.16 16.57 -11.37
CA ILE A 61 -15.94 15.72 -12.27
C ILE A 61 -15.00 14.82 -13.07
N CYS A 62 -13.95 15.38 -13.68
CA CYS A 62 -12.94 14.61 -14.41
C CYS A 62 -12.23 13.59 -13.51
N ALA A 63 -11.80 13.99 -12.31
CA ALA A 63 -11.18 13.09 -11.34
C ALA A 63 -12.14 11.95 -10.92
N THR A 64 -13.44 12.23 -10.81
CA THR A 64 -14.47 11.22 -10.50
C THR A 64 -14.60 10.20 -11.63
N PHE A 65 -14.58 10.65 -12.88
CA PHE A 65 -14.57 9.75 -14.03
C PHE A 65 -13.30 8.89 -14.09
N ILE A 66 -12.12 9.50 -13.89
CA ILE A 66 -10.84 8.77 -13.88
C ILE A 66 -10.84 7.73 -12.74
N ALA A 67 -11.31 8.08 -11.55
CA ALA A 67 -11.41 7.15 -10.43
C ALA A 67 -12.40 6.01 -10.72
N SER A 68 -13.56 6.31 -11.30
CA SER A 68 -14.58 5.31 -11.63
C SER A 68 -14.12 4.36 -12.76
N LEU A 69 -13.40 4.89 -13.76
CA LEU A 69 -12.71 4.09 -14.76
C LEU A 69 -11.65 3.20 -14.12
N GLY A 70 -10.79 3.77 -13.26
CA GLY A 70 -9.75 3.05 -12.53
C GLY A 70 -10.31 1.89 -11.70
N LEU A 71 -11.46 2.07 -11.06
CA LEU A 71 -12.19 1.03 -10.33
C LEU A 71 -12.78 -0.04 -11.26
N ASN A 72 -13.20 0.33 -12.47
CA ASN A 72 -13.76 -0.60 -13.45
C ASN A 72 -12.69 -1.40 -14.22
N VAL A 73 -11.47 -0.88 -14.33
CA VAL A 73 -10.32 -1.57 -14.94
C VAL A 73 -9.35 -2.16 -13.92
N ASN A 74 -9.72 -2.18 -12.64
CA ASN A 74 -8.91 -2.64 -11.51
C ASN A 74 -7.49 -2.05 -11.47
N SER A 75 -7.33 -0.76 -11.80
CA SER A 75 -6.01 -0.11 -11.89
C SER A 75 -5.75 0.85 -10.74
N THR A 76 -4.96 0.38 -9.77
CA THR A 76 -4.52 1.19 -8.62
C THR A 76 -3.76 2.45 -9.05
N ALA A 77 -2.97 2.39 -10.13
CA ALA A 77 -2.22 3.55 -10.63
C ALA A 77 -3.14 4.68 -11.13
N VAL A 78 -4.20 4.34 -11.86
CA VAL A 78 -5.20 5.31 -12.34
C VAL A 78 -5.99 5.88 -11.17
N ILE A 79 -6.32 5.04 -10.19
CA ILE A 79 -7.00 5.44 -8.96
C ILE A 79 -6.16 6.45 -8.16
N ILE A 80 -4.85 6.19 -8.01
CA ILE A 80 -3.91 7.11 -7.36
C ILE A 80 -3.85 8.44 -8.13
N GLY A 81 -3.74 8.39 -9.46
CA GLY A 81 -3.75 9.58 -10.31
C GLY A 81 -5.00 10.45 -10.11
N ALA A 82 -6.19 9.83 -9.98
CA ALA A 82 -7.42 10.54 -9.70
C ALA A 82 -7.43 11.21 -8.31
N MET A 83 -6.86 10.56 -7.28
CA MET A 83 -6.73 11.15 -5.94
C MET A 83 -5.85 12.40 -5.95
N LEU A 84 -4.77 12.39 -6.73
CA LEU A 84 -3.83 13.53 -6.84
C LEU A 84 -4.44 14.77 -7.45
N VAL A 85 -5.34 14.57 -8.40
CA VAL A 85 -5.99 15.66 -9.13
C VAL A 85 -7.20 16.20 -8.35
N SER A 86 -7.79 15.39 -7.47
CA SER A 86 -9.03 15.74 -6.77
C SER A 86 -8.85 16.85 -5.71
N PRO A 87 -9.63 17.95 -5.77
CA PRO A 87 -9.51 19.05 -4.82
C PRO A 87 -10.21 18.81 -3.45
N LEU A 88 -10.64 17.58 -3.14
CA LEU A 88 -11.43 17.26 -1.93
C LEU A 88 -10.74 17.59 -0.61
N MET A 89 -9.41 17.57 -0.57
CA MET A 89 -8.67 17.85 0.67
C MET A 89 -8.81 19.30 1.16
N GLY A 90 -8.98 20.26 0.25
CA GLY A 90 -9.05 21.68 0.60
C GLY A 90 -10.14 21.99 1.64
N PRO A 91 -11.41 21.65 1.35
CA PRO A 91 -12.51 21.83 2.30
C PRO A 91 -12.36 21.08 3.62
N ILE A 92 -11.80 19.86 3.62
CA ILE A 92 -11.63 19.05 4.85
C ILE A 92 -10.59 19.71 5.77
N MET A 93 -9.46 20.14 5.21
CA MET A 93 -8.44 20.88 5.95
C MET A 93 -8.97 22.24 6.40
N GLY A 94 -9.80 22.90 5.58
CA GLY A 94 -10.50 24.14 5.93
C GLY A 94 -11.41 23.98 7.14
N ILE A 95 -12.13 22.86 7.26
CA ILE A 95 -12.90 22.52 8.46
C ILE A 95 -11.96 22.46 9.67
N GLY A 96 -10.89 21.67 9.63
CA GLY A 96 -9.95 21.55 10.75
C GLY A 96 -9.30 22.87 11.15
N LEU A 97 -8.86 23.67 10.17
CA LEU A 97 -8.29 25.00 10.40
C LEU A 97 -9.30 25.94 11.04
N SER A 98 -10.51 26.02 10.49
CA SER A 98 -11.57 26.91 10.98
C SER A 98 -11.97 26.61 12.43
N LEU A 99 -11.94 25.33 12.83
CA LEU A 99 -12.16 24.91 14.21
C LEU A 99 -10.98 25.34 15.12
N GLY A 100 -9.75 25.29 14.61
CA GLY A 100 -8.55 25.70 15.36
C GLY A 100 -8.47 27.21 15.60
N ILE A 101 -8.79 28.03 14.58
CA ILE A 101 -8.77 29.50 14.67
C ILE A 101 -10.11 30.11 15.12
N ASN A 102 -11.15 29.30 15.31
CA ASN A 102 -12.52 29.71 15.62
C ASN A 102 -13.17 30.65 14.58
N ASP A 103 -12.93 30.42 13.29
CA ASP A 103 -13.55 31.19 12.19
C ASP A 103 -14.82 30.51 11.68
N PHE A 104 -15.97 31.02 12.08
CA PHE A 104 -17.27 30.47 11.70
C PHE A 104 -17.62 30.65 10.22
N GLN A 105 -17.21 31.78 9.62
CA GLN A 105 -17.49 32.03 8.21
C GLN A 105 -16.74 31.03 7.34
N LEU A 106 -15.48 30.76 7.69
CA LEU A 106 -14.67 29.74 7.05
C LEU A 106 -15.22 28.33 7.29
N LEU A 107 -15.68 28.01 8.51
CA LEU A 107 -16.28 26.71 8.82
C LEU A 107 -17.53 26.45 7.97
N LYS A 108 -18.47 27.41 7.93
CA LYS A 108 -19.70 27.29 7.14
C LYS A 108 -19.40 27.19 5.65
N LYS A 109 -18.43 27.96 5.14
CA LYS A 109 -17.98 27.91 3.75
C LYS A 109 -17.38 26.53 3.41
N SER A 110 -16.49 26.03 4.27
CA SER A 110 -15.82 24.73 4.09
C SER A 110 -16.81 23.57 4.13
N LEU A 111 -17.72 23.54 5.11
CA LEU A 111 -18.73 22.50 5.23
C LEU A 111 -19.71 22.48 4.05
N ARG A 112 -20.17 23.66 3.61
CA ARG A 112 -21.06 23.77 2.44
C ARG A 112 -20.37 23.30 1.16
N ASN A 113 -19.12 23.70 0.94
CA ASN A 113 -18.37 23.29 -0.25
C ASN A 113 -18.04 21.80 -0.21
N PHE A 114 -17.65 21.26 0.95
CA PHE A 114 -17.44 19.82 1.15
C PHE A 114 -18.70 19.01 0.81
N LEU A 115 -19.88 19.43 1.30
CA LEU A 115 -21.14 18.76 1.02
C LEU A 115 -21.50 18.84 -0.48
N TRP A 116 -21.28 19.97 -1.13
CA TRP A 116 -21.48 20.09 -2.58
C TRP A 116 -20.56 19.17 -3.38
N MET A 117 -19.29 19.08 -3.00
CA MET A 117 -18.33 18.18 -3.66
C MET A 117 -18.71 16.72 -3.45
N PHE A 118 -19.12 16.36 -2.23
CA PHE A 118 -19.64 15.03 -1.91
C PHE A 118 -20.81 14.64 -2.82
N VAL A 119 -21.83 15.51 -2.93
CA VAL A 119 -23.00 15.26 -3.77
C VAL A 119 -22.63 15.15 -5.25
N VAL A 120 -21.82 16.07 -5.77
CA VAL A 120 -21.41 16.06 -7.18
C VAL A 120 -20.62 14.79 -7.51
N SER A 121 -19.67 14.38 -6.65
CA SER A 121 -18.89 13.15 -6.86
C SER A 121 -19.77 11.89 -6.87
N ILE A 122 -20.74 11.80 -5.96
CA ILE A 122 -21.68 10.66 -5.92
C ILE A 122 -22.57 10.65 -7.15
N VAL A 123 -23.15 11.79 -7.53
CA VAL A 123 -24.01 11.88 -8.72
C VAL A 123 -23.21 11.53 -9.98
N THR A 124 -22.01 12.08 -10.13
CA THR A 124 -21.14 11.85 -11.30
C THR A 124 -20.74 10.39 -11.42
N SER A 125 -20.29 9.76 -10.33
CA SER A 125 -19.92 8.33 -10.33
C SER A 125 -21.13 7.42 -10.53
N SER A 126 -22.28 7.74 -9.92
CA SER A 126 -23.53 6.97 -10.12
C SER A 126 -23.98 7.01 -11.58
N VAL A 127 -23.94 8.20 -12.21
CA VAL A 127 -24.23 8.36 -13.64
C VAL A 127 -23.27 7.54 -14.48
N PHE A 128 -21.96 7.59 -14.19
CA PHE A 128 -20.96 6.80 -14.90
C PHE A 128 -21.25 5.29 -14.83
N PHE A 129 -21.50 4.75 -13.63
CA PHE A 129 -21.75 3.32 -13.45
C PHE A 129 -23.12 2.87 -13.98
N LEU A 130 -24.10 3.77 -14.06
CA LEU A 130 -25.39 3.49 -14.68
C LEU A 130 -25.27 3.29 -16.20
N PHE A 131 -24.40 4.05 -16.87
CA PHE A 131 -24.14 3.93 -18.30
C PHE A 131 -23.04 2.91 -18.65
N SER A 132 -22.22 2.50 -17.68
CA SER A 132 -21.15 1.54 -17.89
C SER A 132 -21.70 0.11 -18.02
N PRO A 133 -21.38 -0.64 -19.10
CA PRO A 133 -21.90 -2.00 -19.32
C PRO A 133 -21.26 -3.08 -18.44
N TYR A 134 -20.34 -2.71 -17.51
CA TYR A 134 -19.65 -3.66 -16.62
C TYR A 134 -20.27 -3.64 -15.22
N SER A 135 -21.00 -4.71 -14.88
CA SER A 135 -21.73 -4.87 -13.61
C SER A 135 -21.05 -5.80 -12.59
N SER A 136 -19.82 -6.24 -12.84
CA SER A 136 -19.12 -7.18 -11.96
C SER A 136 -18.30 -6.43 -10.91
N ALA A 137 -18.56 -6.68 -9.63
CA ALA A 137 -17.80 -6.10 -8.52
C ALA A 137 -16.34 -6.58 -8.57
N GLN A 138 -15.42 -5.65 -8.86
CA GLN A 138 -13.98 -5.93 -8.89
C GLN A 138 -13.35 -5.86 -7.50
N SER A 139 -12.20 -6.52 -7.33
CA SER A 139 -11.49 -6.65 -6.05
C SER A 139 -11.15 -5.30 -5.41
N GLU A 140 -10.81 -4.27 -6.21
CA GLU A 140 -10.59 -2.91 -5.71
C GLU A 140 -11.87 -2.27 -5.15
N LEU A 141 -13.06 -2.55 -5.68
CA LEU A 141 -14.32 -2.05 -5.10
C LEU A 141 -14.59 -2.72 -3.74
N LEU A 142 -14.34 -4.02 -3.63
CA LEU A 142 -14.55 -4.79 -2.40
C LEU A 142 -13.60 -4.34 -1.29
N ALA A 143 -12.32 -4.14 -1.61
CA ALA A 143 -11.31 -3.65 -0.66
C ALA A 143 -11.64 -2.27 -0.08
N ARG A 144 -12.48 -1.47 -0.75
CA ARG A 144 -12.89 -0.11 -0.31
C ARG A 144 -14.24 -0.08 0.41
N THR A 145 -14.84 -1.23 0.72
CA THR A 145 -16.09 -1.34 1.51
C THR A 145 -15.90 -1.86 2.93
N SER A 146 -14.72 -2.40 3.24
CA SER A 146 -14.37 -2.96 4.54
C SER A 146 -13.39 -2.01 5.23
N PRO A 147 -13.87 -1.05 6.03
CA PRO A 147 -13.00 -0.15 6.79
C PRO A 147 -12.16 -0.95 7.78
N THR A 148 -10.88 -0.63 7.85
CA THR A 148 -9.93 -1.25 8.76
C THR A 148 -9.41 -0.23 9.77
N THR A 149 -8.85 -0.72 10.88
CA THR A 149 -8.16 0.14 11.86
C THR A 149 -6.99 0.90 11.22
N TYR A 150 -6.36 0.33 10.18
CA TYR A 150 -5.24 0.96 9.49
C TYR A 150 -5.66 2.19 8.68
N ASP A 151 -6.85 2.17 8.08
CA ASP A 151 -7.38 3.33 7.32
C ASP A 151 -7.50 4.58 8.21
N VAL A 152 -7.92 4.38 9.47
CA VAL A 152 -8.03 5.46 10.47
C VAL A 152 -6.67 6.06 10.81
N LEU A 153 -5.67 5.21 11.06
CA LEU A 153 -4.30 5.66 11.37
C LEU A 153 -3.69 6.39 10.19
N ILE A 154 -3.85 5.85 8.98
CA ILE A 154 -3.36 6.47 7.75
C ILE A 154 -4.03 7.83 7.53
N ALA A 155 -5.35 7.93 7.70
CA ALA A 155 -6.07 9.19 7.57
C ALA A 155 -5.62 10.24 8.61
N PHE A 156 -5.39 9.82 9.85
CA PHE A 156 -4.93 10.70 10.93
C PHE A 156 -3.51 11.24 10.66
N PHE A 157 -2.53 10.36 10.43
CA PHE A 157 -1.16 10.77 10.14
C PHE A 157 -1.03 11.50 8.80
N GLY A 158 -1.82 11.10 7.81
CA GLY A 158 -1.97 11.84 6.56
C GLY A 158 -2.45 13.26 6.81
N GLY A 159 -3.54 13.44 7.57
CA GLY A 159 -4.05 14.76 7.94
C GLY A 159 -3.02 15.63 8.68
N LEU A 160 -2.25 15.04 9.61
CA LEU A 160 -1.16 15.74 10.31
C LEU A 160 -0.09 16.22 9.32
N ALA A 161 0.40 15.32 8.48
CA ALA A 161 1.42 15.63 7.46
C ALA A 161 0.91 16.68 6.45
N GLY A 162 -0.36 16.59 6.05
CA GLY A 162 -0.97 17.52 5.11
C GLY A 162 -1.07 18.93 5.67
N MET A 163 -1.53 19.04 6.93
CA MET A 163 -1.63 20.34 7.60
C MET A 163 -0.24 20.94 7.87
N LEU A 164 0.73 20.14 8.31
CA LEU A 164 2.13 20.58 8.48
C LEU A 164 2.77 21.00 7.14
N ALA A 165 2.48 20.31 6.05
CA ALA A 165 2.96 20.71 4.72
C ALA A 165 2.40 22.08 4.31
N GLN A 166 1.13 22.36 4.65
CA GLN A 166 0.52 23.66 4.40
C GLN A 166 1.07 24.79 5.27
N THR A 167 1.73 24.47 6.39
CA THR A 167 2.39 25.47 7.24
C THR A 167 3.78 25.83 6.76
N ARG A 168 4.34 25.19 5.73
CA ARG A 168 5.65 25.55 5.17
C ARG A 168 5.55 26.72 4.20
N ARG A 169 6.59 27.58 4.16
CA ARG A 169 6.72 28.68 3.19
C ARG A 169 6.76 28.16 1.76
N ASP A 170 7.60 27.17 1.52
CA ASP A 170 7.64 26.44 0.26
C ASP A 170 6.62 25.30 0.33
N ARG A 171 5.42 25.57 -0.21
CA ARG A 171 4.30 24.64 -0.24
C ARG A 171 4.58 23.55 -1.27
N THR A 172 5.52 22.65 -0.96
CA THR A 172 5.94 21.61 -1.90
C THR A 172 4.74 20.71 -2.19
N GLY A 173 4.27 20.74 -3.44
CA GLY A 173 3.08 20.01 -3.88
C GLY A 173 3.16 18.50 -3.66
N THR A 174 4.36 17.94 -3.53
CA THR A 174 4.64 16.51 -3.32
C THR A 174 4.12 15.96 -1.99
N VAL A 175 4.18 16.70 -0.89
CA VAL A 175 3.69 16.19 0.42
C VAL A 175 2.18 16.24 0.49
N ILE A 176 1.58 17.33 -0.01
CA ILE A 176 0.12 17.50 -0.09
C ILE A 176 -0.48 16.44 -1.02
N SER A 177 0.19 16.19 -2.15
CA SER A 177 -0.06 15.12 -3.10
C SER A 177 0.04 13.73 -2.44
N GLY A 178 1.11 13.46 -1.69
CA GLY A 178 1.29 12.19 -0.95
C GLY A 178 0.19 11.92 0.09
N VAL A 179 -0.29 12.96 0.78
CA VAL A 179 -1.40 12.84 1.73
C VAL A 179 -2.73 12.58 1.04
N ALA A 180 -2.96 13.17 -0.14
CA ALA A 180 -4.14 12.89 -0.95
C ALA A 180 -4.20 11.41 -1.38
N ILE A 181 -3.04 10.81 -1.68
CA ILE A 181 -2.91 9.39 -2.00
C ILE A 181 -3.24 8.52 -0.78
N ALA A 182 -2.66 8.86 0.37
CA ALA A 182 -2.77 8.04 1.58
C ALA A 182 -4.21 7.99 2.13
N THR A 183 -4.95 9.10 2.02
CA THR A 183 -6.27 9.25 2.67
C THR A 183 -7.42 8.56 1.94
N ALA A 184 -7.16 8.00 0.75
CA ALA A 184 -8.08 7.19 -0.03
C ALA A 184 -9.52 7.76 -0.10
N LEU A 185 -9.70 9.07 -0.24
CA LEU A 185 -11.03 9.71 -0.15
C LEU A 185 -11.87 9.54 -1.42
N MET A 186 -11.24 9.53 -2.60
CA MET A 186 -11.96 9.50 -3.87
C MET A 186 -12.59 8.13 -4.21
N PRO A 187 -11.90 6.98 -3.99
CA PRO A 187 -12.48 5.69 -4.32
C PRO A 187 -13.72 5.34 -3.52
N PRO A 188 -13.80 5.52 -2.19
CA PRO A 188 -15.00 5.22 -1.43
C PRO A 188 -16.21 6.05 -1.89
N LEU A 189 -16.03 7.30 -2.34
CA LEU A 189 -17.11 8.06 -2.95
C LEU A 189 -17.59 7.45 -4.27
N CYS A 190 -16.67 7.00 -5.12
CA CYS A 190 -17.01 6.36 -6.38
C CYS A 190 -17.64 4.97 -6.16
N THR A 191 -17.17 4.21 -5.17
CA THR A 191 -17.74 2.93 -4.73
C THR A 191 -19.14 3.12 -4.15
N ALA A 192 -19.39 4.21 -3.42
CA ALA A 192 -20.73 4.58 -2.97
C ALA A 192 -21.65 4.88 -4.16
N GLY A 193 -21.17 5.62 -5.17
CA GLY A 193 -21.91 5.85 -6.42
C GLY A 193 -22.19 4.58 -7.20
N PHE A 194 -21.23 3.66 -7.28
CA PHE A 194 -21.45 2.30 -7.80
C PHE A 194 -22.51 1.53 -7.01
N GLY A 195 -22.48 1.62 -5.68
CA GLY A 195 -23.49 1.01 -4.81
C GLY A 195 -24.90 1.52 -5.07
N ILE A 196 -25.04 2.84 -5.32
CA ILE A 196 -26.31 3.46 -5.71
C ILE A 196 -26.76 2.97 -7.09
N ALA A 197 -25.87 2.96 -8.07
CA ALA A 197 -26.18 2.51 -9.43
C ALA A 197 -26.54 1.01 -9.50
N SER A 198 -25.88 0.18 -8.70
CA SER A 198 -26.13 -1.27 -8.62
C SER A 198 -27.26 -1.66 -7.66
N GLY A 199 -27.78 -0.73 -6.86
CA GLY A 199 -28.81 -0.99 -5.85
C GLY A 199 -28.32 -1.82 -4.65
N SER A 200 -27.00 -1.93 -4.42
CA SER A 200 -26.45 -2.74 -3.35
C SER A 200 -26.16 -1.93 -2.09
N PRO A 201 -26.96 -2.07 -1.01
CA PRO A 201 -26.81 -1.27 0.20
C PRO A 201 -25.46 -1.51 0.91
N ARG A 202 -24.84 -2.69 0.72
CA ARG A 202 -23.53 -3.01 1.31
C ARG A 202 -22.43 -2.09 0.79
N PHE A 203 -22.40 -1.81 -0.51
CA PHE A 203 -21.40 -0.91 -1.10
C PHE A 203 -21.66 0.54 -0.70
N ILE A 204 -22.93 0.96 -0.63
CA ILE A 204 -23.32 2.31 -0.23
C ILE A 204 -22.87 2.61 1.20
N PHE A 205 -23.35 1.82 2.17
CA PHE A 205 -23.08 2.11 3.58
C PHE A 205 -21.62 1.86 3.94
N GLY A 206 -20.97 0.81 3.41
CA GLY A 206 -19.56 0.53 3.68
C GLY A 206 -18.63 1.62 3.16
N ALA A 207 -18.83 2.07 1.92
CA ALA A 207 -17.94 3.05 1.30
C ALA A 207 -18.20 4.49 1.81
N LEU A 208 -19.47 4.88 2.04
CA LEU A 208 -19.80 6.15 2.69
C LEU A 208 -19.21 6.24 4.09
N TYR A 209 -19.23 5.12 4.82
CA TYR A 209 -18.68 5.07 6.16
C TYR A 209 -17.15 5.22 6.17
N LEU A 210 -16.44 4.50 5.30
CA LEU A 210 -14.99 4.67 5.14
C LEU A 210 -14.62 6.11 4.75
N PHE A 211 -15.36 6.71 3.81
CA PHE A 211 -15.18 8.12 3.44
C PHE A 211 -15.35 9.07 4.62
N LEU A 212 -16.43 8.92 5.38
CA LEU A 212 -16.76 9.81 6.48
C LEU A 212 -15.72 9.73 7.59
N ILE A 213 -15.28 8.52 7.97
CA ILE A 213 -14.21 8.34 8.95
C ILE A 213 -12.93 9.05 8.50
N ASN A 214 -12.49 8.83 7.26
CA ASN A 214 -11.26 9.43 6.79
C ASN A 214 -11.35 10.96 6.81
N ALA A 215 -12.47 11.54 6.36
CA ALA A 215 -12.68 12.98 6.40
C ALA A 215 -12.64 13.55 7.83
N VAL A 216 -13.23 12.85 8.80
CA VAL A 216 -13.25 13.27 10.21
C VAL A 216 -11.85 13.25 10.82
N PHE A 217 -11.12 12.15 10.67
CA PHE A 217 -9.77 12.04 11.23
C PHE A 217 -8.78 13.03 10.62
N ILE A 218 -8.92 13.37 9.32
CA ILE A 218 -8.14 14.42 8.69
C ILE A 218 -8.47 15.80 9.29
N ALA A 219 -9.76 16.10 9.49
CA ALA A 219 -10.19 17.36 10.10
C ALA A 219 -9.70 17.49 11.55
N VAL A 220 -9.77 16.40 12.33
CA VAL A 220 -9.24 16.35 13.71
C VAL A 220 -7.74 16.52 13.73
N ALA A 221 -7.00 15.82 12.87
CA ALA A 221 -5.55 15.98 12.75
C ALA A 221 -5.16 17.41 12.38
N SER A 222 -5.86 18.01 11.42
CA SER A 222 -5.66 19.41 11.02
C SER A 222 -5.91 20.38 12.18
N TYR A 223 -6.98 20.16 12.95
CA TYR A 223 -7.25 20.91 14.19
C TYR A 223 -6.12 20.78 15.22
N LEU A 224 -5.61 19.56 15.45
CA LEU A 224 -4.54 19.31 16.42
C LEU A 224 -3.24 20.03 16.03
N VAL A 225 -2.89 20.07 14.74
CA VAL A 225 -1.71 20.82 14.26
C VAL A 225 -1.88 22.31 14.51
N VAL A 226 -3.04 22.88 14.19
CA VAL A 226 -3.32 24.30 14.42
C VAL A 226 -3.31 24.64 15.91
N ALA A 227 -3.85 23.76 16.75
CA ALA A 227 -3.81 23.87 18.20
C ALA A 227 -2.38 23.78 18.74
N PHE A 228 -1.55 22.88 18.19
CA PHE A 228 -0.15 22.72 18.55
C PHE A 228 0.69 23.95 18.17
N LEU A 229 0.44 24.54 17.00
CA LEU A 229 1.10 25.76 16.52
C LEU A 229 0.58 27.03 17.19
N LYS A 230 -0.42 26.94 18.09
CA LYS A 230 -0.98 28.06 18.85
C LYS A 230 -1.40 29.26 18.00
N TYR A 231 -2.02 28.99 16.85
CA TYR A 231 -2.52 30.05 15.96
C TYR A 231 -3.47 30.99 16.70
N GLU A 232 -3.35 32.29 16.42
CA GLU A 232 -4.21 33.32 16.97
C GLU A 232 -5.65 33.11 16.48
N LYS A 233 -6.61 33.26 17.39
CA LYS A 233 -8.04 33.11 17.04
C LYS A 233 -8.48 34.30 16.18
N SER A 234 -9.23 34.05 15.12
CA SER A 234 -9.67 35.12 14.22
C SER A 234 -10.56 36.12 14.98
N VAL A 235 -10.22 37.40 14.88
CA VAL A 235 -10.90 38.64 15.30
C VAL A 235 -12.15 38.51 16.20
N ALA A 236 -12.05 39.16 17.37
CA ALA A 236 -13.07 39.42 18.39
C ALA A 236 -14.55 39.39 17.93
N ILE A 237 -15.12 38.20 17.90
CA ILE A 237 -16.56 38.02 18.08
C ILE A 237 -16.83 38.12 19.59
N ASP A 238 -17.82 38.95 19.95
CA ASP A 238 -18.39 39.14 21.28
C ASP A 238 -18.17 37.91 22.21
N GLN A 239 -17.57 38.11 23.39
CA GLN A 239 -17.10 37.00 24.25
C GLN A 239 -18.21 35.97 24.55
N ALA A 240 -19.48 36.41 24.55
CA ALA A 240 -20.65 35.53 24.70
C ALA A 240 -20.92 34.67 23.46
N ALA A 241 -20.85 35.27 22.26
CA ALA A 241 -20.98 34.54 21.00
C ALA A 241 -19.78 33.60 20.75
N SER A 242 -18.57 33.98 21.17
CA SER A 242 -17.39 33.12 21.13
C SER A 242 -17.48 31.89 22.04
N LYS A 243 -18.01 32.03 23.26
CA LYS A 243 -18.26 30.90 24.17
C LYS A 243 -19.39 29.98 23.69
N ARG A 244 -20.48 30.56 23.16
CA ARG A 244 -21.58 29.78 22.56
C ARG A 244 -21.11 29.06 21.29
N MET A 245 -20.24 29.70 20.50
CA MET A 245 -19.61 29.14 19.31
C MET A 245 -18.66 27.99 19.65
N ASN A 246 -17.77 28.15 20.64
CA ASN A 246 -16.90 27.07 21.09
C ASN A 246 -17.74 25.87 21.58
N ARG A 247 -18.90 26.13 22.18
CA ARG A 247 -19.85 25.07 22.55
C ARG A 247 -20.44 24.37 21.33
N TYR A 248 -20.94 25.09 20.31
CA TYR A 248 -21.45 24.46 19.08
C TYR A 248 -20.39 23.71 18.30
N VAL A 249 -19.18 24.26 18.20
CA VAL A 249 -18.01 23.62 17.59
C VAL A 249 -17.65 22.36 18.36
N LEU A 250 -17.51 22.43 19.68
CA LEU A 250 -17.23 21.26 20.52
C LEU A 250 -18.36 20.22 20.44
N SER A 251 -19.62 20.64 20.41
CA SER A 251 -20.77 19.76 20.21
C SER A 251 -20.73 19.08 18.84
N ALA A 252 -20.43 19.80 17.76
CA ALA A 252 -20.31 19.23 16.42
C ALA A 252 -19.14 18.25 16.34
N VAL A 253 -17.99 18.58 16.93
CA VAL A 253 -16.84 17.68 17.05
C VAL A 253 -17.25 16.44 17.85
N ILE A 254 -17.92 16.56 18.99
CA ILE A 254 -18.39 15.41 19.78
C ILE A 254 -19.37 14.56 18.99
N ILE A 255 -20.34 15.16 18.30
CA ILE A 255 -21.35 14.47 17.48
C ILE A 255 -20.70 13.66 16.36
N VAL A 256 -19.56 14.11 15.84
CA VAL A 256 -18.87 13.44 14.73
C VAL A 256 -17.80 12.47 15.24
N LEU A 257 -17.06 12.85 16.28
CA LEU A 257 -15.96 12.12 16.87
C LEU A 257 -16.45 10.92 17.70
N VAL A 258 -17.49 11.08 18.53
CA VAL A 258 -17.98 10.01 19.41
C VAL A 258 -18.50 8.81 18.62
N PRO A 259 -19.38 8.96 17.61
CA PRO A 259 -19.80 7.84 16.78
C PRO A 259 -18.63 7.23 16.01
N SER A 260 -17.70 8.06 15.51
CA SER A 260 -16.51 7.57 14.80
C SER A 260 -15.62 6.70 15.69
N ILE A 261 -15.41 7.11 16.95
CA ILE A 261 -14.63 6.34 17.93
C ILE A 261 -15.35 5.04 18.29
N VAL A 262 -16.64 5.11 18.66
CA VAL A 262 -17.44 3.91 18.98
C VAL A 262 -17.42 2.91 17.83
N MET A 263 -17.57 3.40 16.60
CA MET A 263 -17.61 2.55 15.43
C MET A 263 -16.22 2.00 15.06
N THR A 264 -15.14 2.76 15.32
CA THR A 264 -13.76 2.25 15.23
C THR A 264 -13.52 1.12 16.24
N PHE A 265 -14.00 1.25 17.47
CA PHE A 265 -13.96 0.16 18.45
C PHE A 265 -14.74 -1.07 17.97
N ASN A 266 -15.89 -0.87 17.32
CA ASN A 266 -16.67 -1.96 16.73
C ASN A 266 -15.93 -2.64 15.56
N ILE A 267 -15.25 -1.89 14.68
CA ILE A 267 -14.38 -2.45 13.64
C ILE A 267 -13.25 -3.25 14.29
N PHE A 268 -12.56 -2.67 15.26
CA PHE A 268 -11.44 -3.33 15.91
C PHE A 268 -11.85 -4.67 16.53
N ARG A 269 -13.00 -4.71 17.20
CA ARG A 269 -13.57 -5.96 17.74
C ARG A 269 -13.90 -6.98 16.64
N LYS A 270 -14.49 -6.53 15.53
CA LYS A 270 -14.79 -7.39 14.38
C LYS A 270 -13.52 -7.94 13.74
N THR A 271 -12.52 -7.10 13.48
CA THR A 271 -11.24 -7.51 12.87
C THR A 271 -10.50 -8.50 13.77
N GLN A 272 -10.50 -8.28 15.08
CA GLN A 272 -9.93 -9.24 16.03
C GLN A 272 -10.69 -10.57 16.04
N PHE A 273 -12.03 -10.53 15.97
CA PHE A 273 -12.84 -11.73 15.84
C PHE A 273 -12.50 -12.51 14.56
N GLU A 274 -12.47 -11.84 13.40
CA GLU A 274 -12.10 -12.47 12.12
C GLU A 274 -10.68 -13.09 12.19
N ALA A 275 -9.69 -12.37 12.72
CA ALA A 275 -8.34 -12.90 12.90
C ALA A 275 -8.28 -14.11 13.85
N ASN A 276 -9.10 -14.12 14.90
CA ASN A 276 -9.21 -15.26 15.81
C ASN A 276 -9.91 -16.45 15.16
N VAL A 277 -10.92 -16.22 14.31
CA VAL A 277 -11.56 -17.25 13.49
C VAL A 277 -10.56 -17.87 12.52
N ASP A 278 -9.79 -17.05 11.80
CA ASP A 278 -8.76 -17.52 10.87
C ASP A 278 -7.74 -18.40 11.61
N ARG A 279 -7.31 -17.98 12.80
CA ARG A 279 -6.38 -18.76 13.64
C ARG A 279 -6.98 -20.07 14.12
N PHE A 280 -8.24 -20.05 14.56
CA PHE A 280 -8.97 -21.23 15.01
C PHE A 280 -9.14 -22.24 13.87
N VAL A 281 -9.63 -21.78 12.71
CA VAL A 281 -9.91 -22.64 11.56
C VAL A 281 -8.62 -23.27 11.04
N ASN A 282 -7.54 -22.50 10.87
CA ASN A 282 -6.28 -23.01 10.34
C ASN A 282 -5.55 -23.97 11.29
N ASN A 283 -5.72 -23.82 12.62
CA ASN A 283 -5.05 -24.67 13.60
C ASN A 283 -5.86 -25.92 13.96
N VAL A 284 -7.19 -25.81 14.02
CA VAL A 284 -8.07 -26.87 14.55
C VAL A 284 -8.60 -27.77 13.45
N PHE A 285 -8.85 -27.26 12.24
CA PHE A 285 -9.37 -28.07 11.12
C PHE A 285 -8.25 -28.68 10.27
N GLN A 286 -7.24 -29.27 10.91
CA GLN A 286 -6.20 -30.06 10.26
C GLN A 286 -6.48 -31.56 10.44
N PHE A 287 -7.25 -32.14 9.53
CA PHE A 287 -7.58 -33.58 9.56
C PHE A 287 -6.88 -34.31 8.40
N ASN A 288 -6.43 -35.55 8.64
CA ASN A 288 -5.70 -36.33 7.62
C ASN A 288 -6.55 -36.69 6.39
N LYS A 289 -7.87 -36.82 6.55
CA LYS A 289 -8.80 -37.31 5.50
C LYS A 289 -10.00 -36.39 5.24
N THR A 290 -10.01 -35.22 5.86
CA THR A 290 -11.07 -34.22 5.71
C THR A 290 -10.40 -32.89 5.42
N MET A 291 -10.73 -32.29 4.28
CA MET A 291 -10.15 -31.02 3.85
C MET A 291 -11.13 -29.88 4.09
N LEU A 292 -10.61 -28.77 4.60
CA LEU A 292 -11.30 -27.50 4.66
C LEU A 292 -11.37 -26.87 3.27
N VAL A 293 -12.59 -26.60 2.78
CA VAL A 293 -12.82 -25.98 1.46
C VAL A 293 -13.00 -24.48 1.59
N ASP A 294 -13.86 -24.06 2.51
CA ASP A 294 -14.15 -22.65 2.75
C ASP A 294 -14.70 -22.47 4.17
N TYR A 295 -14.56 -21.27 4.72
CA TYR A 295 -15.24 -20.89 5.95
C TYR A 295 -15.74 -19.45 5.84
N SER A 296 -16.92 -19.20 6.37
CA SER A 296 -17.49 -17.87 6.46
C SER A 296 -17.79 -17.53 7.91
N SER A 297 -17.54 -16.28 8.28
CA SER A 297 -17.79 -15.77 9.63
C SER A 297 -18.85 -14.66 9.57
N ARG A 298 -19.80 -14.71 10.50
CA ARG A 298 -20.81 -13.68 10.70
C ARG A 298 -20.64 -13.10 12.10
N TYR A 299 -20.00 -11.93 12.17
CA TYR A 299 -19.88 -11.17 13.40
C TYR A 299 -21.15 -10.35 13.67
N ARG A 300 -21.74 -10.50 14.86
CA ARG A 300 -22.88 -9.68 15.32
C ARG A 300 -22.40 -8.67 16.37
N TYR A 301 -22.69 -7.39 16.13
CA TYR A 301 -22.29 -6.28 17.00
C TYR A 301 -23.03 -6.23 18.36
N ASP A 302 -24.12 -6.98 18.51
CA ASP A 302 -25.00 -6.99 19.69
C ASP A 302 -24.54 -7.96 20.81
N GLY A 303 -23.40 -8.64 20.63
CA GLY A 303 -22.88 -9.63 21.60
C GLY A 303 -23.63 -10.98 21.62
N THR A 304 -24.75 -11.10 20.89
CA THR A 304 -25.46 -12.37 20.65
C THR A 304 -24.75 -13.22 19.58
N HIS A 305 -24.84 -14.55 19.70
CA HIS A 305 -24.11 -15.57 18.95
C HIS A 305 -23.60 -15.15 17.56
N SER A 306 -22.31 -14.80 17.49
CA SER A 306 -21.59 -14.76 16.20
C SER A 306 -21.61 -16.17 15.61
N ALA A 307 -21.58 -16.32 14.30
CA ALA A 307 -21.65 -17.65 13.67
C ALA A 307 -20.41 -17.89 12.81
N ILE A 308 -19.83 -19.09 12.94
CA ILE A 308 -18.79 -19.60 12.03
C ILE A 308 -19.42 -20.76 11.27
N GLU A 309 -19.43 -20.65 9.95
CA GLU A 309 -19.91 -21.69 9.05
C GLU A 309 -18.72 -22.26 8.30
N VAL A 310 -18.38 -23.52 8.58
CA VAL A 310 -17.22 -24.21 8.01
C VAL A 310 -17.70 -25.23 7.00
N SER A 311 -17.17 -25.19 5.78
CA SER A 311 -17.46 -26.13 4.71
C SER A 311 -16.31 -27.11 4.53
N LEU A 312 -16.61 -28.39 4.74
CA LEU A 312 -15.63 -29.48 4.73
C LEU A 312 -15.99 -30.53 3.66
N VAL A 313 -14.96 -31.13 3.06
CA VAL A 313 -15.09 -32.24 2.10
C VAL A 313 -14.18 -33.40 2.51
N GLY A 314 -14.67 -34.64 2.41
CA GLY A 314 -13.94 -35.85 2.78
C GLY A 314 -14.74 -36.75 3.72
N GLU A 315 -14.05 -37.56 4.52
CA GLU A 315 -14.74 -38.44 5.48
C GLU A 315 -15.55 -37.62 6.50
N PRO A 316 -16.82 -38.01 6.79
CA PRO A 316 -17.67 -37.29 7.71
C PRO A 316 -17.08 -37.32 9.12
N LEU A 317 -17.09 -36.16 9.79
CA LEU A 317 -16.56 -36.06 11.15
C LEU A 317 -17.59 -36.58 12.14
N SER A 318 -17.16 -37.38 13.11
CA SER A 318 -18.06 -37.84 14.16
C SER A 318 -18.51 -36.69 15.05
N GLN A 319 -19.70 -36.82 15.64
CA GLN A 319 -20.29 -35.79 16.49
C GLN A 319 -19.39 -35.44 17.69
N ASN A 320 -18.66 -36.43 18.23
CA ASN A 320 -17.68 -36.24 19.30
C ASN A 320 -16.50 -35.34 18.88
N VAL A 321 -16.05 -35.43 17.62
CA VAL A 321 -14.98 -34.57 17.10
C VAL A 321 -15.49 -33.14 16.94
N ILE A 322 -16.71 -32.96 16.44
CA ILE A 322 -17.33 -31.63 16.31
C ILE A 322 -17.52 -30.98 17.69
N GLU A 323 -17.90 -31.75 18.71
CA GLU A 323 -18.01 -31.25 20.09
C GLU A 323 -16.65 -30.89 20.69
N SER A 324 -15.60 -31.68 20.44
CA SER A 324 -14.23 -31.37 20.85
C SER A 324 -13.72 -30.07 20.20
N VAL A 325 -14.00 -29.88 18.90
CA VAL A 325 -13.68 -28.64 18.17
C VAL A 325 -14.45 -27.45 18.75
N ARG A 326 -15.74 -27.63 19.07
CA ARG A 326 -16.57 -26.60 19.71
C ARG A 326 -16.04 -26.23 21.10
N ALA A 327 -15.55 -27.19 21.88
CA ALA A 327 -14.95 -26.96 23.19
C ALA A 327 -13.65 -26.14 23.14
N GLN A 328 -12.99 -26.05 21.97
CA GLN A 328 -11.78 -25.24 21.77
C GLN A 328 -12.08 -23.78 21.40
N LEU A 329 -13.33 -23.42 21.05
CA LEU A 329 -13.70 -22.03 20.72
C LEU A 329 -13.33 -21.02 21.82
N PRO A 330 -13.58 -21.26 23.12
CA PRO A 330 -13.19 -20.34 24.19
C PRO A 330 -11.68 -20.07 24.24
N ALA A 331 -10.85 -21.07 23.95
CA ALA A 331 -9.39 -20.94 23.99
C ALA A 331 -8.85 -19.94 22.95
N TYR A 332 -9.61 -19.68 21.89
CA TYR A 332 -9.30 -18.71 20.84
C TYR A 332 -10.04 -17.37 21.03
N GLY A 333 -10.71 -17.17 22.17
CA GLY A 333 -11.50 -15.96 22.43
C GLY A 333 -12.83 -15.90 21.65
N LEU A 334 -13.39 -17.06 21.29
CA LEU A 334 -14.62 -17.20 20.50
C LEU A 334 -15.81 -17.70 21.36
N GLU A 335 -15.87 -17.32 22.63
CA GLU A 335 -16.79 -17.85 23.65
C GLU A 335 -18.29 -17.79 23.29
N ASN A 336 -18.72 -16.75 22.56
CA ASN A 336 -20.11 -16.55 22.15
C ASN A 336 -20.33 -16.82 20.66
N THR A 337 -19.77 -17.94 20.16
CA THR A 337 -19.80 -18.25 18.73
C THR A 337 -20.44 -19.59 18.45
N GLU A 338 -21.45 -19.59 17.59
CA GLU A 338 -22.09 -20.80 17.08
C GLU A 338 -21.26 -21.37 15.92
N LEU A 339 -20.79 -22.61 16.08
CA LEU A 339 -20.10 -23.34 15.03
C LEU A 339 -21.08 -24.25 14.29
N SER A 340 -21.30 -23.93 13.01
CA SER A 340 -22.03 -24.74 12.05
C SER A 340 -21.04 -25.42 11.10
N VAL A 341 -21.05 -26.75 11.08
CA VAL A 341 -20.22 -27.54 10.17
C VAL A 341 -21.12 -28.06 9.06
N ARG A 342 -20.83 -27.66 7.82
CA ARG A 342 -21.45 -28.21 6.62
C ARG A 342 -20.46 -29.14 5.95
N GLN A 343 -20.82 -30.42 5.92
CA GLN A 343 -20.08 -31.42 5.15
C GLN A 343 -20.86 -31.72 3.88
N ALA A 344 -20.15 -31.73 2.76
CA ALA A 344 -20.70 -32.24 1.52
C ALA A 344 -20.89 -33.75 1.67
N ASP A 345 -22.10 -34.16 2.05
CA ASP A 345 -22.52 -35.53 1.86
C ASP A 345 -22.78 -35.73 0.36
N ASP A 346 -22.57 -36.94 -0.14
CA ASP A 346 -22.53 -37.35 -1.57
C ASP A 346 -23.78 -36.94 -2.40
N ALA A 347 -24.80 -36.35 -1.75
CA ALA A 347 -26.08 -35.95 -2.32
C ALA A 347 -26.36 -34.42 -2.36
N SER A 348 -25.50 -33.56 -1.81
CA SER A 348 -25.72 -32.11 -1.85
C SER A 348 -24.68 -31.42 -2.72
N SER A 349 -25.14 -30.90 -3.85
CA SER A 349 -24.36 -30.21 -4.88
C SER A 349 -23.61 -29.01 -4.30
N VAL A 350 -22.41 -29.24 -3.77
CA VAL A 350 -21.37 -28.21 -3.77
C VAL A 350 -21.16 -27.86 -5.23
N ASP A 351 -21.27 -26.58 -5.53
CA ASP A 351 -21.17 -26.03 -6.87
C ASP A 351 -19.74 -26.22 -7.41
N LEU A 352 -19.45 -27.45 -7.86
CA LEU A 352 -18.18 -27.89 -8.45
C LEU A 352 -17.75 -26.96 -9.58
N THR A 353 -18.69 -26.23 -10.19
CA THR A 353 -18.38 -25.25 -11.23
C THR A 353 -17.59 -24.04 -10.71
N LYS A 354 -17.85 -23.59 -9.48
CA LYS A 354 -17.09 -22.49 -8.85
C LYS A 354 -15.69 -22.95 -8.44
N ILE A 355 -15.58 -24.18 -7.95
CA ILE A 355 -14.30 -24.81 -7.64
C ILE A 355 -13.49 -24.96 -8.93
N GLN A 356 -14.05 -25.55 -9.97
CA GLN A 356 -13.39 -25.75 -11.25
C GLN A 356 -12.94 -24.41 -11.86
N LYS A 357 -13.72 -23.35 -11.71
CA LYS A 357 -13.37 -22.01 -12.19
C LYS A 357 -12.22 -21.38 -11.40
N SER A 358 -12.25 -21.44 -10.06
CA SER A 358 -11.17 -20.94 -9.20
C SER A 358 -9.86 -21.70 -9.45
N TYR A 359 -9.92 -23.04 -9.56
CA TYR A 359 -8.76 -23.86 -9.89
C TYR A 359 -8.22 -23.54 -11.30
N SER A 360 -9.09 -23.29 -12.28
CA SER A 360 -8.65 -22.89 -13.63
C SER A 360 -7.95 -21.53 -13.63
N GLU A 361 -8.44 -20.56 -12.86
CA GLU A 361 -7.83 -19.23 -12.74
C GLU A 361 -6.44 -19.30 -12.09
N ILE A 362 -6.29 -20.12 -11.03
CA ILE A 362 -5.00 -20.34 -10.35
C ILE A 362 -4.01 -21.07 -11.27
N ILE A 363 -4.46 -22.05 -12.04
CA ILE A 363 -3.62 -22.78 -13.01
C ILE A 363 -3.16 -21.83 -14.12
N ASP A 364 -4.04 -20.96 -14.61
CA ASP A 364 -3.70 -19.97 -15.64
C ASP A 364 -2.69 -18.95 -15.13
N GLU A 365 -2.84 -18.46 -13.89
CA GLU A 365 -1.87 -17.56 -13.25
C GLU A 365 -0.50 -18.22 -13.06
N LYS A 366 -0.47 -19.46 -12.58
CA LYS A 366 0.77 -20.23 -12.44
C LYS A 366 1.42 -20.48 -13.80
N ASN A 367 0.64 -20.85 -14.82
CA ASN A 367 1.16 -21.07 -16.17
C ASN A 367 1.73 -19.79 -16.79
N ARG A 368 1.12 -18.62 -16.54
CA ARG A 368 1.70 -17.33 -16.93
C ARG A 368 3.02 -17.05 -16.23
N THR A 369 3.10 -17.34 -14.94
CA THR A 369 4.33 -17.16 -14.15
C THR A 369 5.44 -18.07 -14.68
N ILE A 370 5.14 -19.34 -14.92
CA ILE A 370 6.06 -20.32 -15.52
C ILE A 370 6.53 -19.83 -16.88
N ARG A 371 5.64 -19.39 -17.77
CA ARG A 371 6.05 -18.84 -19.07
C ARG A 371 6.96 -17.63 -18.94
N SER A 372 6.67 -16.69 -18.04
CA SER A 372 7.55 -15.54 -17.83
C SER A 372 8.91 -15.94 -17.25
N MET A 373 8.94 -16.98 -16.40
CA MET A 373 10.19 -17.54 -15.87
C MET A 373 10.97 -18.24 -16.97
N GLU A 374 10.31 -19.03 -17.82
CA GLU A 374 10.90 -19.69 -18.98
C GLU A 374 11.44 -18.69 -20.00
N GLU A 375 10.74 -17.59 -20.28
CA GLU A 375 11.21 -16.50 -21.13
C GLU A 375 12.44 -15.81 -20.53
N ARG A 376 12.44 -15.52 -19.22
CA ARG A 376 13.62 -14.95 -18.54
C ARG A 376 14.79 -15.93 -18.53
N LEU A 377 14.54 -17.23 -18.33
CA LEU A 377 15.54 -18.29 -18.42
C LEU A 377 16.07 -18.47 -19.84
N ALA A 378 15.22 -18.35 -20.86
CA ALA A 378 15.62 -18.41 -22.26
C ALA A 378 16.51 -17.22 -22.63
N ALA A 379 16.16 -16.01 -22.20
CA ALA A 379 16.98 -14.80 -22.36
C ALA A 379 18.32 -14.86 -21.60
N VAL A 380 18.40 -15.63 -20.50
CA VAL A 380 19.65 -15.88 -19.78
C VAL A 380 20.47 -17.00 -20.44
N ARG A 381 19.82 -18.05 -20.95
CA ARG A 381 20.45 -19.17 -21.66
C ARG A 381 21.06 -18.79 -23.01
N THR A 382 20.64 -17.68 -23.64
CA THR A 382 21.29 -17.18 -24.86
C THR A 382 22.77 -16.78 -24.65
N VAL A 383 23.22 -16.63 -23.39
CA VAL A 383 24.63 -16.41 -23.05
C VAL A 383 25.48 -17.69 -23.20
N ASP A 384 24.90 -18.89 -23.06
CA ASP A 384 25.56 -20.19 -23.23
C ASP A 384 25.48 -20.73 -24.68
N THR A 385 25.55 -19.86 -25.68
CA THR A 385 25.51 -20.28 -27.08
C THR A 385 26.85 -20.84 -27.61
N ILE A 386 27.87 -20.93 -26.75
CA ILE A 386 29.14 -21.58 -27.06
C ILE A 386 29.21 -22.81 -26.16
N ALA A 387 29.40 -24.00 -26.73
CA ALA A 387 29.60 -25.23 -25.98
C ALA A 387 30.98 -25.23 -25.28
N VAL A 388 31.16 -24.34 -24.30
CA VAL A 388 32.45 -24.07 -23.62
C VAL A 388 33.00 -25.36 -22.98
N ALA A 389 32.12 -26.22 -22.47
CA ALA A 389 32.48 -27.50 -21.87
C ALA A 389 33.12 -28.47 -22.90
N ASP A 390 32.62 -28.52 -24.12
CA ASP A 390 33.17 -29.40 -25.16
C ASP A 390 34.48 -28.84 -25.73
N LEU A 391 34.52 -27.53 -25.99
CA LEU A 391 35.71 -26.85 -26.52
C LEU A 391 36.87 -26.84 -25.51
N SER A 392 36.60 -26.75 -24.22
CA SER A 392 37.65 -26.82 -23.19
C SER A 392 38.33 -28.20 -23.11
N ARG A 393 37.67 -29.28 -23.54
CA ARG A 393 38.27 -30.63 -23.64
C ARG A 393 39.10 -30.80 -24.92
N GLU A 394 38.76 -30.08 -25.98
CA GLU A 394 39.48 -30.13 -27.27
C GLU A 394 40.79 -29.30 -27.23
N ILE A 395 40.81 -28.14 -26.54
CA ILE A 395 41.95 -27.21 -26.53
C ILE A 395 43.30 -27.83 -26.11
N PRO A 396 43.39 -28.68 -25.07
CA PRO A 396 44.65 -29.32 -24.69
C PRO A 396 45.27 -30.19 -25.80
N HIS A 397 44.46 -30.68 -26.74
CA HIS A 397 44.92 -31.45 -27.90
C HIS A 397 45.46 -30.56 -29.02
N VAL A 398 45.01 -29.29 -29.08
CA VAL A 398 45.46 -28.29 -30.05
C VAL A 398 46.72 -27.58 -29.55
N MET A 399 46.81 -27.35 -28.24
CA MET A 399 47.98 -26.79 -27.57
C MET A 399 48.20 -27.43 -26.19
N ALA A 400 49.38 -27.99 -25.99
CA ALA A 400 49.84 -28.44 -24.68
C ALA A 400 50.20 -27.24 -23.76
N GLY A 401 49.89 -27.35 -22.46
CA GLY A 401 50.26 -26.33 -21.47
C GLY A 401 49.14 -25.35 -21.08
N VAL A 402 47.93 -25.53 -21.60
CA VAL A 402 46.74 -24.79 -21.17
C VAL A 402 46.16 -25.40 -19.88
N GLY A 403 45.96 -24.59 -18.85
CA GLY A 403 45.40 -25.00 -17.55
C GLY A 403 43.89 -24.78 -17.44
N SER A 404 43.38 -23.63 -17.90
CA SER A 404 41.94 -23.35 -17.93
C SER A 404 41.57 -22.44 -19.09
N VAL A 405 40.33 -22.57 -19.56
CA VAL A 405 39.78 -21.75 -20.64
C VAL A 405 38.39 -21.25 -20.25
N SER A 406 38.13 -19.97 -20.50
CA SER A 406 36.78 -19.39 -20.41
C SER A 406 36.43 -18.72 -21.73
N MET A 407 35.17 -18.82 -22.14
CA MET A 407 34.67 -18.24 -23.38
C MET A 407 33.35 -17.53 -23.12
N ALA A 408 33.19 -16.33 -23.68
CA ALA A 408 31.94 -15.59 -23.60
C ALA A 408 31.69 -14.81 -24.90
N LYS A 409 30.42 -14.66 -25.28
CA LYS A 409 30.04 -13.70 -26.33
C LYS A 409 29.96 -12.31 -25.72
N HIS A 410 30.70 -11.38 -26.30
CA HIS A 410 30.78 -10.00 -25.87
C HIS A 410 30.23 -9.10 -26.97
N ILE A 411 29.21 -8.30 -26.65
CA ILE A 411 28.69 -7.25 -27.55
C ILE A 411 29.42 -5.96 -27.18
N SER A 412 30.24 -5.47 -28.09
CA SER A 412 30.92 -4.18 -27.92
C SER A 412 29.93 -3.05 -28.27
N TYR A 413 30.03 -1.89 -27.62
CA TYR A 413 29.22 -0.72 -27.95
C TYR A 413 30.15 0.42 -28.36
N ASP A 414 29.77 1.18 -29.39
CA ASP A 414 30.45 2.44 -29.71
C ASP A 414 30.18 3.47 -28.60
N THR A 415 31.04 4.49 -28.50
CA THR A 415 30.94 5.68 -27.65
C THR A 415 29.61 6.44 -27.77
N LYS A 416 28.81 6.17 -28.81
CA LYS A 416 27.46 6.69 -29.03
C LYS A 416 26.33 5.76 -28.52
N GLY A 417 26.67 4.65 -27.88
CA GLY A 417 25.71 3.68 -27.31
C GLY A 417 25.09 2.71 -28.32
N VAL A 418 25.62 2.62 -29.54
CA VAL A 418 25.16 1.68 -30.57
C VAL A 418 25.87 0.35 -30.40
N ALA A 419 25.12 -0.76 -30.37
CA ALA A 419 25.69 -2.10 -30.31
C ALA A 419 26.45 -2.43 -31.61
N CYS A 420 27.73 -2.75 -31.47
CA CYS A 420 28.60 -3.25 -32.53
C CYS A 420 28.49 -4.79 -32.62
N ASP A 421 29.17 -5.37 -33.62
CA ASP A 421 29.11 -6.81 -33.88
C ASP A 421 29.58 -7.67 -32.68
N THR A 422 29.00 -8.87 -32.56
CA THR A 422 29.23 -9.78 -31.43
C THR A 422 30.59 -10.47 -31.57
N THR A 423 31.50 -10.21 -30.63
CA THR A 423 32.85 -10.79 -30.61
C THR A 423 32.92 -11.94 -29.60
N VAL A 424 33.58 -13.05 -29.94
CA VAL A 424 33.84 -14.14 -28.97
C VAL A 424 35.13 -13.84 -28.23
N LEU A 425 35.03 -13.62 -26.92
CA LEU A 425 36.16 -13.42 -26.04
C LEU A 425 36.58 -14.77 -25.45
N VAL A 426 37.82 -15.17 -25.65
CA VAL A 426 38.41 -16.39 -25.09
C VAL A 426 39.57 -16.02 -24.19
N THR A 427 39.50 -16.41 -22.92
CA THR A 427 40.61 -16.27 -21.98
C THR A 427 41.23 -17.61 -21.70
N VAL A 428 42.55 -17.69 -21.80
CA VAL A 428 43.34 -18.91 -21.63
C VAL A 428 44.33 -18.69 -20.51
N THR A 429 44.33 -19.57 -19.52
CA THR A 429 45.29 -19.54 -18.40
C THR A 429 46.30 -20.65 -18.59
N PRO A 430 47.62 -20.38 -18.58
CA PRO A 430 48.65 -21.40 -18.62
C PRO A 430 48.58 -22.33 -17.40
N ALA A 431 48.91 -23.60 -17.60
CA ALA A 431 49.00 -24.59 -16.51
C ALA A 431 50.19 -24.33 -15.58
N VAL A 432 51.22 -23.60 -16.05
CA VAL A 432 52.44 -23.27 -15.31
C VAL A 432 52.68 -21.76 -15.36
N LYS A 433 53.10 -21.17 -14.25
CA LYS A 433 53.47 -19.74 -14.17
C LYS A 433 54.64 -19.47 -15.15
N ASN A 434 54.48 -18.51 -16.06
CA ASN A 434 55.35 -18.21 -17.23
C ASN A 434 55.30 -19.22 -18.41
N GLY A 435 54.25 -20.04 -18.54
CA GLY A 435 54.05 -20.84 -19.75
C GLY A 435 53.76 -19.98 -20.98
N THR A 436 54.46 -20.23 -22.09
CA THR A 436 54.21 -19.55 -23.38
C THR A 436 53.01 -20.20 -24.09
N ILE A 437 51.94 -19.42 -24.26
CA ILE A 437 50.74 -19.82 -25.01
C ILE A 437 50.77 -19.12 -26.36
N ASP A 438 50.92 -19.89 -27.43
CA ASP A 438 50.68 -19.46 -28.81
C ASP A 438 49.19 -19.14 -29.04
N THR A 439 48.86 -17.86 -28.90
CA THR A 439 47.50 -17.35 -29.07
C THR A 439 47.00 -17.40 -30.52
N ASP A 440 47.89 -17.41 -31.51
CA ASP A 440 47.51 -17.36 -32.92
C ASP A 440 46.98 -18.71 -33.38
N ARG A 441 47.63 -19.80 -32.95
CA ARG A 441 47.17 -21.17 -33.22
C ARG A 441 45.80 -21.46 -32.60
N ILE A 442 45.55 -20.99 -31.38
CA ILE A 442 44.24 -21.11 -30.72
C ILE A 442 43.18 -20.30 -31.47
N ARG A 443 43.54 -19.08 -31.91
CA ARG A 443 42.64 -18.19 -32.65
C ARG A 443 42.22 -18.80 -33.99
N GLU A 444 43.16 -19.35 -34.76
CA GLU A 444 42.90 -19.95 -36.07
C GLU A 444 42.04 -21.22 -35.98
N TRP A 445 42.31 -22.06 -34.97
CA TRP A 445 41.48 -23.23 -34.68
C TRP A 445 40.05 -22.83 -34.28
N LEU A 446 39.90 -21.85 -33.39
CA LEU A 446 38.58 -21.36 -32.98
C LEU A 446 37.79 -20.73 -34.13
N ARG A 447 38.45 -20.00 -35.05
CA ARG A 447 37.81 -19.45 -36.26
C ARG A 447 37.21 -20.55 -37.11
N THR A 448 37.97 -21.63 -37.32
CA THR A 448 37.53 -22.79 -38.10
C THR A 448 36.38 -23.52 -37.41
N ARG A 449 36.47 -23.72 -36.09
CA ARG A 449 35.51 -24.51 -35.31
C ARG A 449 34.18 -23.79 -35.08
N LEU A 450 34.23 -22.48 -34.79
CA LEU A 450 33.05 -21.65 -34.50
C LEU A 450 32.47 -20.96 -35.74
N LYS A 451 33.16 -21.03 -36.90
CA LYS A 451 32.79 -20.34 -38.14
C LYS A 451 32.53 -18.83 -37.93
N ASN A 452 33.34 -18.21 -37.07
CA ASN A 452 33.25 -16.80 -36.73
C ASN A 452 34.65 -16.18 -36.81
N ASP A 453 34.78 -15.07 -37.53
CA ASP A 453 36.07 -14.39 -37.73
C ASP A 453 36.42 -13.43 -36.57
N ASN A 454 35.42 -12.99 -35.82
CA ASN A 454 35.52 -12.04 -34.70
C ASN A 454 35.80 -12.77 -33.38
N ILE A 455 37.04 -13.26 -33.24
CA ILE A 455 37.51 -13.98 -32.04
C ILE A 455 38.75 -13.29 -31.47
N VAL A 456 38.70 -12.97 -30.19
CA VAL A 456 39.82 -12.36 -29.46
C VAL A 456 40.26 -13.31 -28.34
N VAL A 457 41.55 -13.66 -28.35
CA VAL A 457 42.16 -14.58 -27.38
C VAL A 457 43.11 -13.79 -26.49
N TYR A 458 42.91 -13.86 -25.17
CA TYR A 458 43.78 -13.26 -24.16
C TYR A 458 44.39 -14.33 -23.27
N VAL A 459 45.68 -14.18 -22.95
CA VAL A 459 46.36 -14.99 -21.94
C VAL A 459 46.25 -14.28 -20.60
N VAL A 460 45.71 -14.98 -19.60
CA VAL A 460 45.61 -14.46 -18.24
C VAL A 460 46.58 -15.22 -17.37
N GLU A 461 47.36 -14.51 -16.55
CA GLU A 461 48.26 -15.17 -15.61
C GLU A 461 47.48 -15.92 -14.52
N PRO A 462 47.91 -17.14 -14.14
CA PRO A 462 47.26 -17.88 -13.06
C PRO A 462 47.41 -17.10 -11.75
N LYS A 463 46.29 -16.94 -11.02
CA LYS A 463 46.27 -16.31 -9.68
C LYS A 463 47.09 -17.11 -8.67
#